data_AF-A0A7V4KHZ3-F1
#
_entry.id   AF-A0A7V4KHZ3-F1
#
_cell.length_a   1.000
_cell.length_b   1.000
_cell.length_c   1.000
_cell.angle_alpha   90.00
_cell.angle_beta   90.00
_cell.angle_gamma   90.00
#
_symmetry.space_group_name_H-M   'P 1'
#
loop_
_entity.id
_entity.type
_entity.pdbx_description
1 polymer ?
#
loop_
_entity_poly.entity_id
_entity_poly.type
_entity_poly.pdbx_seq_one_letter_code
_entity_poly.pdbx_strand_id
1 'polypeptide(L)'
;MHQEKETFNKIIQAGKEILNKKDYHETVVEEIAQLAGVAKGTIFFYFKTKEGLFREILLSLLSELEEEINKILEDVKLQALKKLKKVYDTYIDFQIKNMNLFIAIRKELAKEEAIPKIEEIKEKLQKLAQKLLPVIEEMFKKGLIKRFDPSVELVEVVPSMLLAYASAVSSMVYFYKDKIDKLKEIFWQILLHGILNEDVSINMLIFSEEK
;
A
#
# COMPACT_ATOMS: atom_id res chain seq x y z
N MET A 1 13.02 -27.84 -4.62
CA MET A 1 12.97 -26.66 -3.73
C MET A 1 13.60 -25.38 -4.31
N HIS A 2 14.92 -25.27 -4.54
CA HIS A 2 15.51 -23.98 -4.98
C HIS A 2 15.03 -23.52 -6.37
N GLN A 3 15.06 -24.43 -7.36
CA GLN A 3 14.64 -24.16 -8.73
C GLN A 3 13.13 -23.89 -8.87
N GLU A 4 12.30 -24.52 -8.03
CA GLU A 4 10.86 -24.29 -8.02
C GLU A 4 10.52 -22.88 -7.50
N LYS A 5 11.20 -22.44 -6.43
CA LYS A 5 11.02 -21.09 -5.89
C LYS A 5 11.51 -20.02 -6.87
N GLU A 6 12.61 -20.28 -7.57
CA GLU A 6 13.13 -19.39 -8.61
C GLU A 6 12.13 -19.26 -9.78
N THR A 7 11.59 -20.38 -10.25
CA THR A 7 10.60 -20.40 -11.34
C THR A 7 9.32 -19.68 -10.94
N PHE A 8 8.82 -19.93 -9.74
CA PHE A 8 7.68 -19.21 -9.16
C PHE A 8 7.92 -17.70 -9.20
N ASN A 9 9.06 -17.23 -8.68
CA ASN A 9 9.39 -15.81 -8.64
C ASN A 9 9.53 -15.19 -10.03
N LYS A 10 10.11 -15.91 -11.01
CA LYS A 10 10.18 -15.45 -12.42
C LYS A 10 8.79 -15.20 -12.99
N ILE A 11 7.85 -16.13 -12.75
CA ILE A 11 6.46 -15.99 -13.22
C ILE A 11 5.78 -14.79 -12.55
N ILE A 12 5.98 -14.59 -11.23
CA ILE A 12 5.45 -13.44 -10.51
C ILE A 12 5.99 -12.11 -11.08
N GLN A 13 7.30 -12.00 -11.31
CA GLN A 13 7.90 -10.78 -11.84
C GLN A 13 7.44 -10.47 -13.27
N ALA A 14 7.39 -11.48 -14.14
CA ALA A 14 6.82 -11.34 -15.47
C ALA A 14 5.34 -10.90 -15.42
N GLY A 15 4.57 -11.48 -14.49
CA GLY A 15 3.18 -11.12 -14.28
C GLY A 15 2.99 -9.67 -13.84
N LYS A 16 3.82 -9.19 -12.88
CA LYS A 16 3.83 -7.77 -12.48
C LYS A 16 4.12 -6.85 -13.64
N GLU A 17 5.12 -7.19 -14.47
CA GLU A 17 5.49 -6.36 -15.61
C GLU A 17 4.36 -6.24 -16.64
N ILE A 18 3.72 -7.37 -17.01
CA ILE A 18 2.63 -7.38 -17.99
C ILE A 18 1.41 -6.63 -17.43
N LEU A 19 1.01 -6.90 -16.20
CA LEU A 19 -0.17 -6.27 -15.57
C LEU A 19 0.05 -4.79 -15.22
N ASN A 20 1.29 -4.34 -15.12
CA ASN A 20 1.56 -2.91 -15.01
C ASN A 20 1.43 -2.18 -16.37
N LYS A 21 1.34 -2.92 -17.49
CA LYS A 21 1.20 -2.36 -18.84
C LYS A 21 -0.21 -2.51 -19.43
N LYS A 22 -0.98 -3.52 -19.01
CA LYS A 22 -2.30 -3.87 -19.56
C LYS A 22 -3.29 -4.21 -18.45
N ASP A 23 -4.59 -4.10 -18.74
CA ASP A 23 -5.62 -4.52 -17.78
C ASP A 23 -5.60 -6.05 -17.57
N TYR A 24 -6.04 -6.51 -16.39
CA TYR A 24 -6.16 -7.92 -16.05
C TYR A 24 -6.96 -8.70 -17.11
N HIS A 25 -8.08 -8.13 -17.59
CA HIS A 25 -8.93 -8.81 -18.56
C HIS A 25 -8.27 -8.97 -19.94
N GLU A 26 -7.38 -8.05 -20.31
CA GLU A 26 -6.63 -8.06 -21.58
C GLU A 26 -5.38 -8.95 -21.52
N THR A 27 -4.90 -9.26 -20.32
CA THR A 27 -3.66 -10.03 -20.12
C THR A 27 -3.84 -11.51 -20.48
N VAL A 28 -2.98 -12.03 -21.36
CA VAL A 28 -2.98 -13.44 -21.73
C VAL A 28 -1.90 -14.19 -20.94
N VAL A 29 -2.27 -15.30 -20.29
CA VAL A 29 -1.33 -16.13 -19.50
C VAL A 29 -0.10 -16.57 -20.31
N GLU A 30 -0.27 -16.73 -21.62
CA GLU A 30 0.81 -17.04 -22.57
C GLU A 30 1.89 -15.96 -22.61
N GLU A 31 1.51 -14.67 -22.56
CA GLU A 31 2.47 -13.55 -22.58
C GLU A 31 3.34 -13.57 -21.33
N ILE A 32 2.74 -13.89 -20.17
CA ILE A 32 3.48 -14.03 -18.91
C ILE A 32 4.43 -15.24 -18.98
N ALA A 33 3.97 -16.36 -19.53
CA ALA A 33 4.81 -17.55 -19.69
C ALA A 33 6.03 -17.28 -20.57
N GLN A 34 5.79 -16.62 -21.71
CA GLN A 34 6.83 -16.22 -22.65
C GLN A 34 7.84 -15.27 -22.00
N LEU A 35 7.37 -14.24 -21.30
CA LEU A 35 8.24 -13.28 -20.61
C LEU A 35 9.04 -13.94 -19.47
N ALA A 36 8.44 -14.88 -18.73
CA ALA A 36 9.11 -15.63 -17.68
C ALA A 36 10.08 -16.72 -18.20
N GLY A 37 10.06 -17.01 -19.51
CA GLY A 37 10.86 -18.07 -20.12
C GLY A 37 10.42 -19.48 -19.71
N VAL A 38 9.12 -19.68 -19.48
CA VAL A 38 8.54 -20.98 -19.08
C VAL A 38 7.44 -21.42 -20.04
N ALA A 39 7.10 -22.70 -20.02
CA ALA A 39 5.93 -23.20 -20.77
C ALA A 39 4.63 -22.76 -20.08
N LYS A 40 3.57 -22.53 -20.87
CA LYS A 40 2.23 -22.22 -20.34
C LYS A 40 1.74 -23.23 -19.28
N GLY A 41 2.00 -24.52 -19.52
CA GLY A 41 1.65 -25.59 -18.58
C GLY A 41 2.32 -25.44 -17.21
N THR A 42 3.53 -24.84 -17.16
CA THR A 42 4.24 -24.53 -15.92
C THR A 42 3.48 -23.51 -15.08
N ILE A 43 2.87 -22.49 -15.69
CA ILE A 43 2.03 -21.54 -14.95
C ILE A 43 0.84 -22.25 -14.30
N PHE A 44 0.09 -23.04 -15.06
CA PHE A 44 -1.07 -23.76 -14.52
C PHE A 44 -0.68 -24.83 -13.48
N PHE A 45 0.54 -25.36 -13.55
CA PHE A 45 1.09 -26.21 -12.50
C PHE A 45 1.21 -25.47 -11.16
N TYR A 46 1.81 -24.27 -11.14
CA TYR A 46 2.01 -23.47 -9.93
C TYR A 46 0.72 -22.80 -9.42
N PHE A 47 -0.04 -22.18 -10.32
CA PHE A 47 -1.08 -21.23 -9.96
C PHE A 47 -2.51 -21.72 -10.17
N LYS A 48 -2.65 -22.88 -10.83
CA LYS A 48 -3.92 -23.58 -11.15
C LYS A 48 -4.86 -22.83 -12.11
N THR A 49 -5.02 -21.52 -11.96
CA THR A 49 -5.88 -20.68 -12.81
C THR A 49 -5.24 -19.31 -13.05
N LYS A 50 -5.80 -18.53 -14.01
CA LYS A 50 -5.38 -17.14 -14.25
C LYS A 50 -5.62 -16.27 -13.01
N GLU A 51 -6.74 -16.49 -12.32
CA GLU A 51 -7.11 -15.81 -11.08
C GLU A 51 -6.15 -16.16 -9.94
N GLY A 52 -5.72 -17.43 -9.85
CA GLY A 52 -4.73 -17.87 -8.87
C GLY A 52 -3.38 -17.18 -9.09
N LEU A 53 -2.93 -17.07 -10.34
CA LEU A 53 -1.72 -16.34 -10.69
C LEU A 53 -1.86 -14.85 -10.32
N PHE A 54 -2.98 -14.24 -10.69
CA PHE A 54 -3.24 -12.84 -10.37
C PHE A 54 -3.22 -12.59 -8.86
N ARG A 55 -3.90 -13.42 -8.05
CA ARG A 55 -3.86 -13.33 -6.59
C ARG A 55 -2.43 -13.37 -6.05
N GLU A 56 -1.60 -14.30 -6.50
CA GLU A 56 -0.21 -14.40 -6.03
C GLU A 56 0.64 -13.18 -6.43
N ILE A 57 0.40 -12.62 -7.62
CA ILE A 57 1.06 -11.37 -8.05
C ILE A 57 0.69 -10.21 -7.10
N LEU A 58 -0.60 -10.09 -6.75
CA LEU A 58 -1.09 -9.07 -5.84
C LEU A 58 -0.53 -9.24 -4.41
N LEU A 59 -0.53 -10.46 -3.89
CA LEU A 59 0.04 -10.76 -2.57
C LEU A 59 1.54 -10.45 -2.53
N SER A 60 2.27 -10.79 -3.60
CA SER A 60 3.68 -10.43 -3.74
C SER A 60 3.89 -8.92 -3.74
N LEU A 61 3.03 -8.17 -4.44
CA LEU A 61 3.09 -6.71 -4.48
C LEU A 61 2.83 -6.09 -3.09
N LEU A 62 1.84 -6.59 -2.36
CA LEU A 62 1.57 -6.12 -1.00
C LEU A 62 2.69 -6.50 -0.01
N SER A 63 3.43 -7.58 -0.25
CA SER A 63 4.61 -7.93 0.55
C SER A 63 5.79 -7.00 0.31
N GLU A 64 6.00 -6.55 -0.93
CA GLU A 64 7.01 -5.54 -1.23
C GLU A 64 6.70 -4.20 -0.54
N LEU A 65 5.44 -3.75 -0.60
CA LEU A 65 4.99 -2.55 0.12
C LEU A 65 5.15 -2.68 1.63
N GLU A 66 4.79 -3.84 2.19
CA GLU A 66 4.96 -4.11 3.61
C GLU A 66 6.43 -4.04 4.03
N GLU A 67 7.35 -4.56 3.22
CA GLU A 67 8.78 -4.50 3.48
C GLU A 67 9.30 -3.05 3.49
N GLU A 68 8.87 -2.22 2.54
CA GLU A 68 9.23 -0.80 2.49
C GLU A 68 8.70 -0.04 3.72
N ILE A 69 7.47 -0.32 4.14
CA ILE A 69 6.87 0.29 5.34
C ILE A 69 7.60 -0.18 6.60
N ASN A 70 7.91 -1.47 6.75
CA ASN A 70 8.62 -1.98 7.94
C ASN A 70 9.98 -1.29 8.10
N LYS A 71 10.74 -1.09 7.01
CA LYS A 71 12.03 -0.37 7.04
C LYS A 71 11.89 1.04 7.63
N ILE A 72 10.79 1.74 7.36
CA ILE A 72 10.52 3.07 7.90
C ILE A 72 10.15 3.00 9.39
N LEU A 73 9.32 2.02 9.76
CA LEU A 73 8.84 1.85 11.13
C LEU A 73 9.94 1.41 12.09
N GLU A 74 10.88 0.59 11.62
CA GLU A 74 12.03 0.09 12.36
C GLU A 74 13.18 1.11 12.48
N ASP A 75 13.16 2.20 11.70
CA ASP A 75 14.18 3.25 11.78
C ASP A 75 14.05 4.02 13.11
N VAL A 76 14.93 3.69 14.05
CA VAL A 76 14.98 4.30 15.40
C VAL A 76 15.40 5.76 15.39
N LYS A 77 15.97 6.27 14.28
CA LYS A 77 16.36 7.68 14.16
C LYS A 77 15.18 8.58 13.81
N LEU A 78 14.08 8.01 13.32
CA LEU A 78 12.90 8.78 12.93
C LEU A 78 11.94 8.97 14.10
N GLN A 79 11.55 10.21 14.32
CA GLN A 79 10.42 10.52 15.18
C GLN A 79 9.09 10.03 14.57
N ALA A 80 8.09 9.79 15.43
CA ALA A 80 6.79 9.23 15.05
C ALA A 80 6.10 9.98 13.88
N LEU A 81 6.03 11.31 13.92
CA LEU A 81 5.42 12.09 12.84
C LEU A 81 6.16 11.92 11.50
N LYS A 82 7.50 11.89 11.53
CA LYS A 82 8.32 11.67 10.34
C LYS A 82 8.13 10.25 9.79
N LYS A 83 7.96 9.25 10.66
CA LYS A 83 7.58 7.89 10.24
C LYS A 83 6.25 7.90 9.50
N LEU A 84 5.21 8.54 10.07
CA LEU A 84 3.91 8.64 9.41
C LEU A 84 3.98 9.33 8.05
N LYS A 85 4.70 10.45 7.95
CA LYS A 85 4.87 11.17 6.67
C LYS A 85 5.60 10.30 5.64
N LYS A 86 6.70 9.64 6.02
CA LYS A 86 7.42 8.73 5.12
C LYS A 86 6.56 7.55 4.68
N VAL A 87 5.78 6.94 5.58
CA VAL A 87 4.84 5.87 5.22
C VAL A 87 3.80 6.40 4.23
N TYR A 88 3.22 7.57 4.49
CA TYR A 88 2.25 8.21 3.61
C TYR A 88 2.81 8.43 2.20
N ASP A 89 3.99 9.04 2.08
CA ASP A 89 4.62 9.28 0.78
C ASP A 89 4.99 7.98 0.06
N THR A 90 5.59 7.03 0.79
CA THR A 90 5.98 5.71 0.25
C THR A 90 4.78 4.95 -0.27
N TYR A 91 3.67 4.94 0.47
CA TYR A 91 2.43 4.28 0.03
C TYR A 91 1.89 4.91 -1.26
N ILE A 92 1.90 6.24 -1.37
CA ILE A 92 1.47 6.95 -2.59
C ILE A 92 2.38 6.59 -3.76
N ASP A 93 3.69 6.73 -3.59
CA ASP A 93 4.67 6.47 -4.66
C ASP A 93 4.62 5.02 -5.13
N PHE A 94 4.48 4.08 -4.19
CA PHE A 94 4.32 2.68 -4.49
C PHE A 94 3.05 2.41 -5.30
N GLN A 95 1.92 3.03 -4.94
CA GLN A 95 0.68 2.88 -5.70
C GLN A 95 0.77 3.52 -7.09
N ILE A 96 1.43 4.68 -7.22
CA ILE A 96 1.64 5.34 -8.53
C ILE A 96 2.47 4.45 -9.46
N LYS A 97 3.58 3.91 -8.93
CA LYS A 97 4.47 3.02 -9.68
C LYS A 97 3.75 1.77 -10.19
N ASN A 98 2.76 1.28 -9.45
CA ASN A 98 2.03 0.06 -9.72
C ASN A 98 0.54 0.33 -10.03
N MET A 99 0.22 1.50 -10.59
CA MET A 99 -1.16 2.01 -10.65
C MET A 99 -2.13 1.06 -11.36
N ASN A 100 -1.71 0.45 -12.47
CA ASN A 100 -2.56 -0.48 -13.23
C ASN A 100 -2.91 -1.73 -12.42
N LEU A 101 -1.96 -2.25 -11.64
CA LEU A 101 -2.21 -3.35 -10.70
C LEU A 101 -3.20 -2.94 -9.60
N PHE A 102 -3.03 -1.77 -8.98
CA PHE A 102 -3.96 -1.29 -7.95
C PHE A 102 -5.36 -0.98 -8.47
N ILE A 103 -5.49 -0.49 -9.71
CA ILE A 103 -6.78 -0.35 -10.39
C ILE A 103 -7.44 -1.72 -10.57
N ALA A 104 -6.68 -2.72 -11.03
CA ALA A 104 -7.19 -4.08 -11.19
C ALA A 104 -7.64 -4.68 -9.84
N ILE A 105 -6.88 -4.50 -8.76
CA ILE A 105 -7.30 -4.90 -7.39
C ILE A 105 -8.66 -4.29 -7.07
N ARG A 106 -8.82 -2.97 -7.21
CA ARG A 106 -10.07 -2.28 -6.83
C ARG A 106 -11.27 -2.73 -7.65
N LYS A 107 -11.09 -2.97 -8.95
CA LYS A 107 -12.15 -3.49 -9.82
C LYS A 107 -12.59 -4.88 -9.37
N GLU A 108 -11.66 -5.74 -8.95
CA GLU A 108 -11.98 -7.06 -8.41
C GLU A 108 -12.64 -6.96 -7.02
N LEU A 109 -12.15 -6.05 -6.15
CA LEU A 109 -12.73 -5.80 -4.83
C LEU A 109 -14.19 -5.32 -4.87
N ALA A 110 -14.59 -4.67 -5.97
CA ALA A 110 -15.95 -4.15 -6.14
C ALA A 110 -16.97 -5.21 -6.60
N LYS A 111 -16.56 -6.45 -6.90
CA LYS A 111 -17.46 -7.53 -7.35
C LYS A 111 -17.98 -8.35 -6.17
N GLU A 112 -19.30 -8.53 -6.07
CA GLU A 112 -19.96 -9.26 -4.97
C GLU A 112 -19.56 -10.74 -4.88
N GLU A 113 -19.19 -11.37 -6.00
CA GLU A 113 -18.84 -12.81 -6.08
C GLU A 113 -17.39 -13.14 -5.66
N ALA A 114 -16.59 -12.15 -5.29
CA ALA A 114 -15.15 -12.31 -5.11
C ALA A 114 -14.72 -12.68 -3.66
N ILE A 115 -15.67 -12.95 -2.77
CA ILE A 115 -15.46 -13.04 -1.31
C ILE A 115 -14.31 -13.97 -0.88
N PRO A 116 -14.17 -15.22 -1.36
CA PRO A 116 -13.04 -16.08 -0.93
C PRO A 116 -11.68 -15.66 -1.50
N LYS A 117 -11.66 -14.93 -2.63
CA LYS A 117 -10.43 -14.51 -3.33
C LYS A 117 -9.84 -13.20 -2.77
N ILE A 118 -10.65 -12.44 -2.04
CA ILE A 118 -10.32 -11.11 -1.53
C ILE A 118 -9.91 -11.13 -0.06
N GLU A 119 -10.41 -12.08 0.74
CA GLU A 119 -10.27 -11.99 2.19
C GLU A 119 -8.80 -11.90 2.63
N GLU A 120 -7.89 -12.65 1.99
CA GLU A 120 -6.47 -12.59 2.30
C GLU A 120 -5.80 -11.26 1.88
N ILE A 121 -6.25 -10.65 0.78
CA ILE A 121 -5.79 -9.32 0.36
C ILE A 121 -6.23 -8.29 1.41
N LYS A 122 -7.50 -8.37 1.82
CA LYS A 122 -8.08 -7.51 2.86
C LYS A 122 -7.38 -7.69 4.20
N GLU A 123 -7.16 -8.93 4.64
CA GLU A 123 -6.40 -9.27 5.84
C GLU A 123 -4.98 -8.69 5.78
N LYS A 124 -4.31 -8.78 4.64
CA LYS A 124 -2.95 -8.23 4.49
C LYS A 124 -2.94 -6.69 4.55
N LEU A 125 -3.93 -6.03 3.97
CA LEU A 125 -4.11 -4.58 4.10
C LEU A 125 -4.42 -4.16 5.55
N GLN A 126 -5.26 -4.92 6.25
CA GLN A 126 -5.55 -4.69 7.67
C GLN A 126 -4.30 -4.87 8.54
N LYS A 127 -3.54 -5.95 8.33
CA LYS A 127 -2.25 -6.17 9.01
C LYS A 127 -1.24 -5.06 8.73
N LEU A 128 -1.24 -4.52 7.51
CA LEU A 128 -0.40 -3.39 7.15
C LEU A 128 -0.80 -2.12 7.94
N ALA A 129 -2.09 -1.83 8.05
CA ALA A 129 -2.59 -0.73 8.87
C ALA A 129 -2.25 -0.93 10.36
N GLN A 130 -2.38 -2.16 10.88
CA GLN A 130 -2.07 -2.49 12.28
C GLN A 130 -0.60 -2.22 12.67
N LYS A 131 0.34 -2.30 11.72
CA LYS A 131 1.76 -1.98 11.98
C LYS A 131 1.99 -0.52 12.33
N LEU A 132 1.06 0.38 11.99
CA LEU A 132 1.16 1.79 12.35
C LEU A 132 0.68 2.08 13.77
N LEU A 133 -0.07 1.16 14.39
CA LEU A 133 -0.65 1.35 15.74
C LEU A 133 0.39 1.79 16.77
N PRO A 134 1.59 1.18 16.87
CA PRO A 134 2.58 1.61 17.86
C PRO A 134 3.04 3.06 17.68
N VAL A 135 3.13 3.53 16.44
CA VAL A 135 3.50 4.93 16.13
C VAL A 135 2.37 5.88 16.55
N ILE A 136 1.11 5.52 16.26
CA ILE A 136 -0.06 6.30 16.67
C ILE A 136 -0.20 6.34 18.19
N GLU A 137 -0.01 5.21 18.87
CA GLU A 137 -0.04 5.12 20.33
C GLU A 137 1.06 5.97 20.99
N GLU A 138 2.28 6.00 20.42
CA GLU A 138 3.36 6.86 20.88
C GLU A 138 2.96 8.33 20.80
N MET A 139 2.39 8.75 19.66
CA MET A 139 1.94 10.13 19.45
C MET A 139 0.80 10.51 20.40
N PHE A 140 -0.10 9.57 20.70
CA PHE A 140 -1.17 9.75 21.68
C PHE A 140 -0.61 9.98 23.09
N LYS A 141 0.32 9.12 23.52
CA LYS A 141 0.97 9.23 24.84
C LYS A 141 1.74 10.53 25.01
N LYS A 142 2.32 11.06 23.92
CA LYS A 142 3.02 12.35 23.89
C LYS A 142 2.09 13.56 23.76
N GLY A 143 0.77 13.37 23.67
CA GLY A 143 -0.19 14.46 23.51
C GLY A 143 -0.11 15.16 22.15
N LEU A 144 0.44 14.52 21.12
CA LEU A 144 0.58 15.11 19.79
C LEU A 144 -0.73 15.05 18.99
N ILE A 145 -1.48 13.97 19.14
CA ILE A 145 -2.75 13.76 18.45
C ILE A 145 -3.95 13.93 19.39
N LYS A 146 -5.08 14.37 18.82
CA LYS A 146 -6.35 14.57 19.52
C LYS A 146 -6.79 13.29 20.19
N ARG A 147 -7.37 13.45 21.39
CA ARG A 147 -8.18 12.38 21.98
C ARG A 147 -9.51 12.35 21.25
N PHE A 148 -9.70 11.32 20.43
CA PHE A 148 -11.00 10.94 19.94
C PHE A 148 -11.68 10.04 20.99
N ASP A 149 -13.02 10.04 21.04
CA ASP A 149 -13.79 9.29 22.06
C ASP A 149 -13.33 7.82 22.15
N PRO A 150 -12.96 7.27 23.32
CA PRO A 150 -12.44 5.92 23.47
C PRO A 150 -13.45 4.78 23.18
N SER A 151 -14.72 5.10 22.96
CA SER A 151 -15.75 4.10 22.64
C SER A 151 -15.59 3.57 21.21
N VAL A 152 -14.68 2.59 21.08
CA VAL A 152 -14.48 1.68 19.95
C VAL A 152 -13.84 2.36 18.71
N GLU A 153 -12.92 1.67 18.04
CA GLU A 153 -12.48 1.92 16.65
C GLU A 153 -11.38 2.97 16.34
N LEU A 154 -11.09 3.98 17.17
CA LEU A 154 -10.25 5.10 16.68
C LEU A 154 -8.75 4.81 16.48
N VAL A 155 -8.14 3.90 17.25
CA VAL A 155 -6.72 3.54 17.07
C VAL A 155 -6.51 2.81 15.73
N GLU A 156 -7.50 2.03 15.26
CA GLU A 156 -7.46 1.38 13.94
C GLU A 156 -7.91 2.32 12.80
N VAL A 157 -8.81 3.26 13.10
CA VAL A 157 -9.31 4.25 12.13
C VAL A 157 -8.20 5.18 11.68
N VAL A 158 -7.32 5.68 12.56
CA VAL A 158 -6.26 6.63 12.13
C VAL A 158 -5.28 6.01 11.12
N PRO A 159 -4.69 4.82 11.33
CA PRO A 159 -3.95 4.09 10.30
C PRO A 159 -4.74 3.85 9.02
N SER A 160 -6.00 3.43 9.14
CA SER A 160 -6.86 3.17 7.99
C SER A 160 -7.16 4.45 7.20
N MET A 161 -7.37 5.58 7.88
CA MET A 161 -7.55 6.91 7.31
C MET A 161 -6.27 7.38 6.60
N LEU A 162 -5.09 7.17 7.20
CA LEU A 162 -3.82 7.51 6.57
C LEU A 162 -3.67 6.80 5.22
N LEU A 163 -3.90 5.48 5.21
CA LEU A 163 -3.80 4.68 3.99
C LEU A 163 -4.92 5.01 2.99
N ALA A 164 -6.13 5.31 3.46
CA ALA A 164 -7.25 5.74 2.61
C ALA A 164 -6.99 7.09 1.94
N TYR A 165 -6.47 8.08 2.67
CA TYR A 165 -6.05 9.38 2.13
C TYR A 165 -4.93 9.21 1.11
N ALA A 166 -3.91 8.41 1.44
CA ALA A 166 -2.83 8.11 0.51
C ALA A 166 -3.36 7.45 -0.78
N SER A 167 -4.30 6.51 -0.64
CA SER A 167 -4.97 5.84 -1.75
C SER A 167 -5.83 6.80 -2.59
N ALA A 168 -6.47 7.80 -1.98
CA ALA A 168 -7.20 8.84 -2.70
C ALA A 168 -6.26 9.72 -3.52
N VAL A 169 -5.14 10.17 -2.94
CA VAL A 169 -4.14 11.00 -3.65
C VAL A 169 -3.50 10.26 -4.81
N SER A 170 -3.13 8.99 -4.65
CA SER A 170 -2.58 8.18 -5.74
C SER A 170 -3.59 8.02 -6.89
N SER A 171 -4.89 7.98 -6.59
CA SER A 171 -5.94 7.90 -7.62
C SER A 171 -6.08 9.20 -8.41
N MET A 172 -5.78 10.33 -7.79
CA MET A 172 -5.84 11.65 -8.41
C MET A 172 -4.76 11.87 -9.46
N VAL A 173 -3.72 11.03 -9.52
CA VAL A 173 -2.66 11.05 -10.54
C VAL A 173 -3.20 10.94 -11.95
N TYR A 174 -4.29 10.19 -12.12
CA TYR A 174 -4.96 10.09 -13.41
C TYR A 174 -5.45 11.45 -13.93
N PHE A 175 -5.87 12.34 -13.03
CA PHE A 175 -6.43 13.64 -13.37
C PHE A 175 -5.43 14.80 -13.21
N TYR A 176 -4.41 14.63 -12.37
CA TYR A 176 -3.55 15.70 -11.89
C TYR A 176 -2.06 15.33 -11.85
N LYS A 177 -1.58 14.64 -12.90
CA LYS A 177 -0.22 14.08 -12.97
C LYS A 177 0.90 15.07 -12.59
N ASP A 178 0.83 16.31 -13.06
CA ASP A 178 1.87 17.34 -12.81
C ASP A 178 1.70 18.07 -11.46
N LYS A 179 0.70 17.68 -10.66
CA LYS A 179 0.37 18.34 -9.38
C LYS A 179 0.46 17.38 -8.20
N ILE A 180 1.05 16.20 -8.39
CA ILE A 180 1.05 15.15 -7.36
C ILE A 180 1.76 15.55 -6.09
N ASP A 181 2.92 16.17 -6.17
CA ASP A 181 3.63 16.61 -4.97
C ASP A 181 2.81 17.64 -4.19
N LYS A 182 2.17 18.58 -4.90
CA LYS A 182 1.26 19.55 -4.29
C LYS A 182 0.02 18.88 -3.67
N LEU A 183 -0.53 17.85 -4.30
CA LEU A 183 -1.66 17.09 -3.74
C LEU A 183 -1.26 16.29 -2.50
N LYS A 184 -0.08 15.63 -2.51
CA LYS A 184 0.49 14.97 -1.32
C LYS A 184 0.60 15.94 -0.16
N GLU A 185 1.12 17.14 -0.41
CA GLU A 185 1.27 18.17 0.62
C GLU A 185 -0.08 18.67 1.16
N ILE A 186 -1.02 19.01 0.28
CA ILE A 186 -2.34 19.51 0.68
C ILE A 186 -3.09 18.46 1.52
N PHE A 187 -3.16 17.21 1.04
CA PHE A 187 -3.87 16.15 1.77
C PHE A 187 -3.17 15.77 3.07
N TRP A 188 -1.84 15.80 3.10
CA TRP A 188 -1.08 15.64 4.33
C TRP A 188 -1.40 16.73 5.34
N GLN A 189 -1.45 18.00 4.92
CA GLN A 189 -1.82 19.12 5.79
C GLN A 189 -3.26 18.95 6.31
N ILE A 190 -4.22 18.63 5.45
CA ILE A 190 -5.61 18.40 5.85
C ILE A 190 -5.69 17.29 6.91
N LEU A 191 -5.01 16.17 6.68
CA LEU A 191 -4.97 15.06 7.63
C LEU A 191 -4.38 15.51 8.97
N LEU A 192 -3.23 16.21 8.97
CA LEU A 192 -2.59 16.69 10.18
C LEU A 192 -3.45 17.67 10.99
N HIS A 193 -4.08 18.65 10.33
CA HIS A 193 -5.00 19.57 11.03
C HIS A 193 -6.21 18.83 11.61
N GLY A 194 -6.63 17.73 10.98
CA GLY A 194 -7.68 16.85 11.48
C GLY A 194 -7.29 16.10 12.75
N ILE A 195 -6.04 15.62 12.84
CA ILE A 195 -5.60 14.68 13.90
C ILE A 195 -4.73 15.28 15.00
N LEU A 196 -4.01 16.39 14.78
CA LEU A 196 -3.12 16.98 15.79
C LEU A 196 -3.89 17.85 16.79
N ASN A 197 -3.46 17.89 18.06
CA ASN A 197 -4.04 18.81 19.04
C ASN A 197 -3.86 20.28 18.61
N GLU A 198 -4.83 21.14 18.95
CA GLU A 198 -4.84 22.56 18.52
C GLU A 198 -3.61 23.35 19.00
N ASP A 199 -3.08 22.97 20.17
CA ASP A 199 -1.90 23.58 20.78
C ASP A 199 -0.58 23.12 20.14
N VAL A 200 -0.63 22.09 19.28
CA VAL A 200 0.53 21.52 18.60
C VAL A 200 0.76 22.30 17.31
N SER A 201 1.69 23.26 17.35
CA SER A 201 2.11 23.99 16.16
C SER A 201 2.78 23.05 15.15
N ILE A 202 2.15 22.85 13.98
CA ILE A 202 2.71 22.09 12.84
C ILE A 202 4.13 22.58 12.51
N ASN A 203 4.38 23.88 12.62
CA ASN A 203 5.70 24.48 12.41
C ASN A 203 6.75 24.01 13.43
N MET A 204 6.40 23.75 14.70
CA MET A 204 7.38 23.22 15.67
C MET A 204 7.76 21.76 15.40
N LEU A 205 6.86 20.98 14.77
CA LEU A 205 7.14 19.58 14.42
C LEU A 205 7.91 19.43 13.10
N ILE A 206 7.82 20.42 12.21
CA ILE A 206 8.56 20.46 10.94
C ILE A 206 9.94 21.11 11.12
N PHE A 207 10.07 22.16 11.95
CA PHE A 207 11.29 22.98 12.09
C PHE A 207 12.12 22.74 13.37
N SER A 208 11.72 21.86 14.29
CA SER A 208 12.54 21.57 15.49
C SER A 208 13.84 20.78 15.22
N GLU A 209 14.14 20.44 13.96
CA GLU A 209 15.29 19.58 13.61
C GLU A 209 16.13 20.10 12.42
N GLU A 210 16.22 21.42 12.22
CA GLU A 210 17.38 22.02 11.55
C GLU A 210 18.43 22.47 12.61
N LYS A 211 18.83 21.57 13.50
CA LYS A 211 20.01 21.71 14.35
C LYS A 211 20.67 20.38 14.62
#